data_AF-A0A2Z6ET54-F1
#
_entry.id   AF-A0A2Z6ET54-F1
#
_cell.length_a   1.000
_cell.length_b   1.000
_cell.length_c   1.000
_cell.angle_alpha   90.00
_cell.angle_beta   90.00
_cell.angle_gamma   90.00
#
_symmetry.space_group_name_H-M   'P 1'
#
loop_
_entity.id
_entity.type
_entity.pdbx_description
1 polymer ?
#
loop_
_entity_poly.entity_id
_entity_poly.type
_entity_poly.pdbx_seq_one_letter_code
_entity_poly.pdbx_strand_id
1 'polypeptide(L)'
;MKVRRLDANHDWTFGQGRANYATLAESVAQRVKSRLLSFQGDWFLNLEHGLPWLPTFERPADLRQIEHLVKRTILHTHGVRELLALELEWDPSTRHLTITAQLKDHDDQLINITN
;
A
#
# COMPACT_ATOMS: atom_id res chain seq x y z
N MET A 1 11.15 -3.64 11.45
CA MET A 1 10.35 -4.91 11.38
C MET A 1 10.79 -5.67 10.14
N LYS A 2 10.66 -7.01 10.09
CA LYS A 2 10.95 -7.80 8.88
C LYS A 2 9.66 -8.40 8.37
N VAL A 3 9.49 -8.43 7.05
CA VAL A 3 8.34 -9.08 6.40
C VAL A 3 8.84 -10.13 5.42
N ARG A 4 8.00 -11.14 5.15
CA ARG A 4 8.32 -12.13 4.12
C ARG A 4 8.33 -11.44 2.76
N ARG A 5 9.40 -11.55 2.00
CA ARG A 5 9.50 -10.97 0.65
C ARG A 5 8.43 -11.57 -0.25
N LEU A 6 7.79 -10.71 -1.04
CA LEU A 6 6.89 -11.13 -2.11
C LEU A 6 7.63 -11.21 -3.43
N ASP A 7 7.17 -12.08 -4.33
CA ASP A 7 7.58 -12.06 -5.73
C ASP A 7 6.73 -11.06 -6.55
N ALA A 8 6.93 -11.07 -7.87
CA ALA A 8 6.20 -10.19 -8.79
C ALA A 8 4.68 -10.44 -8.82
N ASN A 9 4.23 -11.64 -8.42
CA ASN A 9 2.83 -12.04 -8.37
C ASN A 9 2.21 -11.83 -6.98
N HIS A 10 2.94 -11.17 -6.07
CA HIS A 10 2.57 -10.95 -4.67
C HIS A 10 2.55 -12.24 -3.83
N ASP A 11 3.24 -13.30 -4.26
CA ASP A 11 3.34 -14.56 -3.52
C ASP A 11 4.56 -14.59 -2.60
N TRP A 12 4.46 -15.35 -1.51
CA TRP A 12 5.57 -15.54 -0.57
C TRP A 12 6.70 -16.36 -1.17
N THR A 13 7.93 -15.85 -1.08
CA THR A 13 9.11 -16.59 -1.53
C THR A 13 9.58 -17.60 -0.49
N PHE A 14 10.06 -18.79 -0.89
CA PHE A 14 10.62 -19.83 -0.01
C PHE A 14 11.97 -20.37 -0.51
N GLY A 15 12.75 -21.03 0.35
CA GLY A 15 14.01 -21.71 -0.05
C GLY A 15 15.34 -20.92 -0.02
N GLN A 16 15.36 -19.62 0.30
CA GLN A 16 16.59 -18.78 0.28
C GLN A 16 16.99 -18.22 1.66
N GLY A 17 16.55 -18.87 2.74
CA GLY A 17 16.92 -18.48 4.11
C GLY A 17 16.60 -17.02 4.43
N ARG A 18 17.63 -16.24 4.79
CA ARG A 18 17.50 -14.80 5.14
C ARG A 18 17.13 -13.90 3.97
N ALA A 19 17.43 -14.30 2.74
CA ALA A 19 17.09 -13.52 1.55
C ALA A 19 15.58 -13.49 1.25
N ASN A 20 14.79 -14.36 1.88
CA ASN A 20 13.33 -14.34 1.76
C ASN A 20 12.65 -13.32 2.68
N TYR A 21 13.41 -12.45 3.35
CA TYR A 21 12.85 -11.44 4.22
C TYR A 21 13.25 -10.05 3.73
N ALA A 22 12.24 -9.23 3.43
CA ALA A 22 12.42 -7.81 3.19
C ALA A 22 12.64 -7.10 4.53
N THR A 23 13.54 -6.12 4.53
CA THR A 23 13.93 -5.35 5.72
C THR A 23 14.03 -3.86 5.40
N LEU A 24 14.02 -3.00 6.43
CA LEU A 24 14.12 -1.54 6.27
C LEU A 24 13.06 -1.01 5.28
N ALA A 25 13.46 -0.10 4.38
CA ALA A 25 12.59 0.48 3.37
C ALA A 25 11.81 -0.53 2.52
N GLU A 26 12.42 -1.64 2.13
CA GLU A 26 11.74 -2.68 1.33
C GLU A 26 10.54 -3.26 2.09
N SER A 27 10.71 -3.48 3.39
CA SER A 27 9.62 -3.98 4.24
C SER A 27 8.49 -2.97 4.40
N VAL A 28 8.81 -1.68 4.46
CA VAL A 28 7.81 -0.60 4.56
C VAL A 28 7.06 -0.48 3.25
N ALA A 29 7.77 -0.47 2.13
CA ALA A 29 7.18 -0.43 0.79
C ALA A 29 6.19 -1.58 0.58
N GLN A 30 6.61 -2.80 0.94
CA GLN A 30 5.78 -3.98 0.81
C GLN A 30 4.51 -3.90 1.68
N ARG A 31 4.62 -3.42 2.93
CA ARG A 31 3.47 -3.27 3.82
C ARG A 31 2.46 -2.25 3.32
N VAL A 32 2.95 -1.11 2.82
CA VAL A 32 2.09 -0.09 2.22
C VAL A 32 1.38 -0.67 1.00
N LYS A 33 2.12 -1.31 0.09
CA LYS A 33 1.53 -1.94 -1.10
C LYS A 33 0.48 -2.99 -0.74
N SER A 34 0.76 -3.89 0.20
CA SER A 34 -0.22 -4.87 0.67
C SER A 34 -1.49 -4.20 1.22
N ARG A 35 -1.37 -3.14 2.03
CA ARG A 35 -2.54 -2.41 2.56
C ARG A 35 -3.36 -1.71 1.49
N LEU A 36 -2.72 -1.20 0.43
CA LEU A 36 -3.43 -0.58 -0.68
C LEU A 36 -4.20 -1.62 -1.52
N LEU A 37 -3.67 -2.83 -1.65
CA LEU A 37 -4.27 -3.92 -2.43
C LEU A 37 -5.33 -4.71 -1.64
N SER A 38 -5.29 -4.72 -0.31
CA SER A 38 -6.28 -5.42 0.52
C SER A 38 -7.60 -4.68 0.64
N PHE A 39 -8.72 -5.41 0.62
CA PHE A 39 -10.03 -4.85 0.93
C PHE A 39 -10.24 -4.80 2.44
N GLN A 40 -11.00 -3.79 2.88
CA GLN A 40 -11.45 -3.72 4.26
C GLN A 40 -12.30 -4.95 4.61
N GLY A 41 -11.93 -5.64 5.68
CA GLY A 41 -12.62 -6.82 6.17
C GLY A 41 -12.04 -8.16 5.69
N ASP A 42 -11.06 -8.17 4.78
CA ASP A 42 -10.43 -9.41 4.29
C ASP A 42 -9.67 -10.17 5.40
N TRP A 43 -9.09 -9.41 6.35
CA TRP A 43 -8.30 -9.99 7.42
C TRP A 43 -9.14 -10.24 8.67
N PHE A 44 -9.44 -11.50 8.96
CA PHE A 44 -10.28 -11.89 10.11
C PHE A 44 -9.76 -11.43 11.49
N LEU A 45 -8.45 -11.20 11.65
CA LEU A 45 -7.89 -10.67 12.90
C LEU A 45 -7.96 -9.15 13.00
N ASN A 46 -8.15 -8.46 11.87
CA ASN A 46 -8.21 -7.01 11.82
C ASN A 46 -9.10 -6.56 10.65
N LEU A 47 -10.38 -6.37 10.96
CA LEU A 47 -11.39 -5.93 9.98
C LEU A 47 -11.17 -4.49 9.49
N GLU A 48 -10.37 -3.69 10.20
CA GLU A 48 -10.00 -2.33 9.78
C GLU A 48 -8.79 -2.32 8.83
N HIS A 49 -8.18 -3.48 8.56
CA HIS A 49 -7.08 -3.59 7.63
C HIS A 49 -7.55 -3.46 6.19
N GLY A 50 -6.81 -2.70 5.37
CA GLY A 50 -7.11 -2.48 3.96
C GLY A 50 -7.86 -1.18 3.71
N LEU A 51 -8.47 -1.08 2.53
CA LEU A 51 -9.27 0.07 2.11
C LEU A 51 -10.70 -0.36 1.74
N PRO A 52 -11.71 0.48 2.03
CA PRO A 52 -13.10 0.22 1.66
C PRO A 52 -13.33 0.48 0.17
N TRP A 53 -12.62 -0.22 -0.72
CA TRP A 53 -12.69 0.01 -2.16
C TRP A 53 -14.11 -0.17 -2.72
N LEU A 54 -14.81 -1.23 -2.32
CA LEU A 54 -16.15 -1.55 -2.81
C LEU A 54 -17.15 -0.39 -2.66
N PRO A 55 -17.41 0.14 -1.44
CA PRO A 55 -18.32 1.27 -1.28
C PRO A 55 -17.77 2.57 -1.87
N THR A 56 -16.45 2.74 -1.95
CA THR A 56 -15.85 3.98 -2.46
C THR A 56 -15.99 4.11 -3.99
N PHE A 57 -16.14 2.99 -4.70
CA PHE A 57 -16.42 2.98 -6.14
C PHE A 57 -17.92 2.92 -6.48
N GLU A 58 -18.82 2.92 -5.48
CA GLU A 58 -20.25 3.13 -5.70
C GLU A 58 -20.46 4.59 -6.17
N ARG A 59 -21.09 4.76 -7.33
CA ARG A 59 -20.99 5.97 -8.15
C ARG A 59 -21.70 7.20 -7.55
N PRO A 60 -21.20 8.42 -7.82
CA PRO A 60 -19.92 8.75 -8.47
C PRO A 60 -18.74 8.62 -7.48
N ALA A 61 -17.64 8.01 -7.93
CA ALA A 61 -16.44 7.88 -7.10
C ALA A 61 -15.82 9.25 -6.84
N ASP A 62 -15.77 9.66 -5.57
CA ASP A 62 -15.11 10.90 -5.16
C ASP A 62 -13.60 10.65 -5.04
N LEU A 63 -12.84 11.08 -6.05
CA LEU A 63 -11.39 10.96 -6.08
C LEU A 63 -10.72 11.66 -4.88
N ARG A 64 -11.30 12.74 -4.34
CA ARG A 64 -10.76 13.41 -3.15
C ARG A 64 -10.94 12.58 -1.91
N GLN A 65 -12.07 11.89 -1.79
CA GLN A 65 -12.31 10.93 -0.71
C GLN A 65 -11.34 9.75 -0.80
N ILE A 66 -11.13 9.20 -2.00
CA ILE A 66 -10.16 8.13 -2.24
C ILE A 66 -8.76 8.58 -1.85
N GLU A 67 -8.32 9.75 -2.32
CA GLU A 67 -7.02 10.32 -1.99
C GLU A 67 -6.84 10.46 -0.47
N HIS A 68 -7.85 10.98 0.23
CA HIS A 68 -7.80 11.10 1.69
C HIS A 68 -7.67 9.75 2.39
N LEU A 69 -8.44 8.74 1.95
CA LEU A 69 -8.37 7.38 2.50
C LEU A 69 -7.00 6.74 2.25
N VAL A 70 -6.48 6.84 1.04
CA VAL A 70 -5.14 6.33 0.66
C VAL A 70 -4.06 7.01 1.50
N LYS A 71 -4.08 8.35 1.59
CA LYS A 71 -3.15 9.13 2.40
C LYS A 71 -3.17 8.70 3.87
N ARG A 72 -4.37 8.56 4.44
CA ARG A 72 -4.55 8.07 5.81
C ARG A 72 -3.95 6.68 5.98
N THR A 73 -4.28 5.74 5.10
CA THR A 73 -3.76 4.37 5.17
C THR A 73 -2.24 4.30 5.08
N ILE A 74 -1.62 5.08 4.19
CA ILE A 74 -0.16 5.15 4.08
C ILE A 74 0.45 5.70 5.37
N LEU A 75 -0.02 6.83 5.90
CA LEU A 75 0.50 7.45 7.13
C LEU A 75 0.30 6.59 8.38
N HIS A 76 -0.79 5.84 8.46
CA HIS A 76 -1.03 4.89 9.55
C HIS A 76 -0.26 3.56 9.38
N THR A 77 0.54 3.39 8.32
CA THR A 77 1.36 2.20 8.15
C THR A 77 2.64 2.34 8.93
N HIS A 78 2.90 1.40 9.83
CA HIS A 78 4.11 1.41 10.62
C HIS A 78 5.36 1.37 9.73
N GLY A 79 6.30 2.27 10.02
CA GLY A 79 7.52 2.48 9.22
C GLY A 79 7.38 3.62 8.23
N VAL A 80 6.20 4.24 8.10
CA VAL A 80 6.07 5.50 7.36
C VAL A 80 6.20 6.66 8.33
N ARG A 81 7.21 7.51 8.12
CA ARG A 81 7.43 8.74 8.88
C ARG A 81 6.69 9.91 8.23
N GLU A 82 6.84 10.05 6.92
CA GLU A 82 6.34 11.19 6.16
C GLU A 82 5.91 10.75 4.75
N LEU A 83 4.82 11.34 4.25
CA LEU A 83 4.39 11.24 2.87
C LEU A 83 4.77 12.54 2.14
N LEU A 84 5.68 12.43 1.16
CA LEU A 84 6.19 13.57 0.40
C LEU A 84 5.27 13.95 -0.76
N ALA A 85 4.80 12.93 -1.49
CA ALA A 85 3.95 13.11 -2.65
C ALA A 85 2.98 11.94 -2.78
N LEU A 86 1.77 12.23 -3.28
CA LEU A 86 0.76 11.26 -3.61
C LEU A 86 0.04 11.74 -4.86
N GLU A 87 -0.03 10.88 -5.86
CA GLU A 87 -0.69 11.13 -7.15
C GLU A 87 -1.64 9.97 -7.45
N LEU A 88 -2.87 10.32 -7.84
CA LEU A 88 -3.91 9.38 -8.21
C LEU A 88 -4.35 9.68 -9.64
N GLU A 89 -4.17 8.71 -10.53
CA GLU A 89 -4.62 8.78 -11.90
C GLU A 89 -5.74 7.76 -12.13
N TRP A 90 -6.92 8.24 -12.49
CA TRP A 90 -8.06 7.40 -12.84
C TRP A 90 -8.26 7.35 -14.34
N ASP A 91 -8.14 6.17 -14.93
CA ASP A 91 -8.50 5.92 -16.31
C ASP A 91 -9.93 5.36 -16.41
N PRO A 92 -10.92 6.16 -16.87
CA PRO A 92 -12.30 5.71 -16.98
C PRO A 92 -12.53 4.67 -18.08
N SER A 93 -11.62 4.55 -19.05
CA SER A 93 -11.74 3.60 -20.16
C SER A 93 -11.39 2.18 -19.74
N THR A 94 -10.32 2.03 -18.96
CA THR A 94 -9.86 0.75 -18.40
C THR A 94 -10.37 0.48 -16.98
N ARG A 95 -10.96 1.49 -16.32
CA ARG A 95 -11.34 1.47 -14.90
C ARG A 95 -10.15 1.15 -13.99
N HIS A 96 -9.00 1.70 -14.35
CA HIS A 96 -7.75 1.51 -13.62
C HIS A 96 -7.45 2.74 -12.77
N LEU A 97 -7.15 2.52 -11.49
CA LEU A 97 -6.64 3.56 -10.58
C LEU A 97 -5.15 3.31 -10.37
N THR A 98 -4.32 4.24 -10.81
CA THR A 98 -2.89 4.24 -10.55
C THR A 98 -2.60 5.17 -9.38
N ILE A 99 -1.92 4.65 -8.36
CA ILE A 99 -1.54 5.35 -7.13
C ILE A 99 -0.03 5.38 -7.09
N THR A 100 0.54 6.58 -7.18
CA THR A 100 1.98 6.79 -7.04
C THR A 100 2.24 7.58 -5.76
N ALA A 101 3.03 7.01 -4.85
CA ALA A 101 3.37 7.64 -3.58
C ALA A 101 4.89 7.70 -3.38
N GLN A 102 5.36 8.83 -2.87
CA GLN A 102 6.73 9.01 -2.40
C GLN A 102 6.70 9.23 -0.89
N LEU A 103 7.44 8.42 -0.15
CA LEU A 103 7.44 8.46 1.32
C LEU A 103 8.83 8.31 1.90
N LYS A 104 8.97 8.70 3.17
CA LYS A 104 10.18 8.50 3.98
C LYS A 104 9.90 7.57 5.14
N ASP A 105 10.84 6.67 5.39
CA ASP A 105 10.90 5.87 6.64
C ASP A 105 11.52 6.69 7.78
N HIS A 106 11.49 6.16 9.00
CA HIS A 106 12.19 6.68 10.17
C HIS A 106 13.70 6.74 10.00
N ASP A 107 14.26 5.91 9.12
CA ASP A 107 15.68 5.92 8.74
C ASP A 107 16.00 6.96 7.63
N ASP A 108 15.05 7.88 7.34
CA ASP A 108 15.15 8.92 6.30
C ASP A 108 15.42 8.39 4.88
N GLN A 109 15.12 7.11 4.63
CA GLN A 109 15.20 6.49 3.31
C GLN A 109 13.98 6.88 2.47
N LEU A 110 14.22 7.27 1.21
CA LEU A 110 13.19 7.60 0.24
C LEU A 110 12.65 6.34 -0.43
N ILE A 111 11.32 6.19 -0.43
CA ILE A 111 10.61 5.02 -0.92
C ILE A 111 9.56 5.48 -1.93
N ASN A 112 9.64 4.92 -3.13
CA ASN A 112 8.65 5.13 -4.19
C ASN A 112 7.76 3.90 -4.30
N ILE A 113 6.45 4.11 -4.31
CA ILE A 113 5.46 3.05 -4.36
C ILE A 113 4.50 3.33 -5.51
N THR A 114 4.28 2.31 -6.32
CA THR A 114 3.21 2.25 -7.31
C THR A 114 2.42 0.96 -7.08
N ASN A 115 1.09 1.05 -7.11
CA ASN A 115 0.24 -0.12 -6.96
C ASN A 115 0.39 -1.08 -8.15
#